data_AF-A0A6S7H4A3-F1
#
_entry.id   AF-A0A6S7H4A3-F1
#
_cell.length_a   1.000
_cell.length_b   1.000
_cell.length_c   1.000
_cell.angle_alpha   90.00
_cell.angle_beta   90.00
_cell.angle_gamma   90.00
#
_symmetry.space_group_name_H-M   'P 1'
#
loop_
_entity.id
_entity.type
_entity.pdbx_description
1 polymer ?
#
loop_
_entity_poly.entity_id
_entity_poly.type
_entity_poly.pdbx_seq_one_letter_code
_entity_poly.pdbx_strand_id
1 'polypeptide(L)'
;MAAYSTIPKILQDEIEITDPVTISNVFNKHFTEIGPKLAAQIPTTCAASYNIPQCNEVFELHEVTPSQIDGLIYKLSTSKASGLDNIPVRLLKLINFTAVVSLTHIINLVIRKGIIPADWKCVMVSAIYKHDSKLDLNNYRPISVLPVISKIFEKVVFDQAYAFLT
;
A
#
# COMPACT_ATOMS: atom_id res chain seq x y z
N MET A 1 13.81 -14.44 3.19
CA MET A 1 12.75 -15.05 2.37
C MET A 1 11.45 -14.80 3.10
N ALA A 2 10.54 -13.98 2.57
CA ALA A 2 9.19 -13.92 3.13
C ALA A 2 8.53 -15.25 2.77
N ALA A 3 8.19 -16.06 3.76
CA ALA A 3 7.43 -17.28 3.53
C ALA A 3 6.03 -16.86 3.07
N TYR A 4 5.75 -17.00 1.78
CA TYR A 4 4.40 -16.83 1.28
C TYR A 4 3.56 -17.97 1.85
N SER A 5 2.55 -17.62 2.65
CA SER A 5 1.59 -18.56 3.18
C SER A 5 0.78 -19.14 2.02
N THR A 6 1.09 -20.36 1.61
CA THR A 6 0.30 -21.06 0.58
C THR A 6 -1.05 -21.45 1.16
N ILE A 7 -2.13 -20.96 0.54
CA ILE A 7 -3.50 -21.39 0.86
C ILE A 7 -3.75 -22.68 0.07
N PRO A 8 -3.90 -23.84 0.74
CA PRO A 8 -3.94 -25.13 0.03
C PRO A 8 -5.28 -25.36 -0.67
N LYS A 9 -6.37 -24.80 -0.12
CA LYS A 9 -7.72 -24.92 -0.67
C LYS A 9 -8.67 -23.87 -0.12
N ILE A 10 -9.72 -23.59 -0.90
CA ILE A 10 -10.88 -22.78 -0.52
C ILE A 10 -12.17 -23.47 -1.01
N LEU A 11 -13.32 -23.04 -0.49
CA LEU A 11 -14.63 -23.46 -0.97
C LEU A 11 -15.34 -22.28 -1.63
N GLN A 12 -15.83 -22.45 -2.84
CA GLN A 12 -16.65 -21.45 -3.53
C GLN A 12 -17.84 -22.15 -4.17
N ASP A 13 -19.06 -21.71 -3.84
CA ASP A 13 -20.31 -22.28 -4.36
C ASP A 13 -20.38 -23.81 -4.19
N GLU A 14 -19.97 -24.32 -3.01
CA GLU A 14 -19.86 -25.75 -2.67
C GLU A 14 -18.82 -26.55 -3.48
N ILE A 15 -18.00 -25.88 -4.31
CA ILE A 15 -16.92 -26.51 -5.07
C ILE A 15 -15.58 -26.25 -4.36
N GLU A 16 -14.82 -27.33 -4.10
CA GLU A 16 -13.47 -27.23 -3.56
C GLU A 16 -12.49 -26.83 -4.66
N ILE A 17 -11.73 -25.75 -4.43
CA ILE A 17 -10.71 -25.24 -5.34
C ILE A 17 -9.33 -25.41 -4.69
N THR A 18 -8.42 -26.06 -5.41
CA THR A 18 -7.05 -26.37 -4.94
C THR A 18 -5.95 -25.78 -5.83
N ASP A 19 -6.27 -25.39 -7.06
CA ASP A 19 -5.31 -24.79 -7.98
C ASP A 19 -4.88 -23.38 -7.52
N PRO A 20 -3.57 -23.13 -7.28
CA PRO A 20 -3.10 -21.86 -6.70
C PRO A 20 -3.42 -20.62 -7.54
N VAL A 21 -3.40 -20.74 -8.87
CA VAL A 21 -3.71 -19.62 -9.77
C VAL A 21 -5.19 -19.29 -9.69
N THR A 22 -6.04 -20.31 -9.72
CA THR A 22 -7.49 -20.17 -9.56
C THR A 22 -7.82 -19.57 -8.19
N ILE A 23 -7.24 -20.09 -7.10
CA ILE A 23 -7.39 -19.54 -5.75
C ILE A 23 -7.05 -18.04 -5.74
N SER A 24 -5.92 -17.66 -6.34
CA SER A 24 -5.49 -16.25 -6.40
C SER A 24 -6.48 -15.37 -7.15
N ASN A 25 -7.01 -15.85 -8.28
CA ASN A 25 -8.02 -15.14 -9.07
C ASN A 25 -9.35 -14.99 -8.31
N VAL A 26 -9.77 -16.03 -7.58
CA VAL A 26 -10.97 -16.00 -6.74
C VAL A 26 -10.81 -14.98 -5.61
N PHE A 27 -9.68 -14.96 -4.91
CA PHE A 27 -9.40 -13.94 -3.90
C PHE A 27 -9.35 -12.53 -4.50
N ASN A 28 -8.71 -12.36 -5.66
CA ASN A 28 -8.65 -11.06 -6.32
C ASN A 28 -10.05 -10.54 -6.67
N LYS A 29 -10.90 -11.39 -7.25
CA LYS A 29 -12.30 -11.06 -7.52
C LYS A 29 -13.06 -10.73 -6.23
N HIS A 30 -12.94 -11.58 -5.20
CA HIS A 30 -13.58 -11.36 -3.92
C HIS A 30 -13.20 -10.00 -3.31
N PHE A 31 -11.90 -9.70 -3.18
CA PHE A 31 -11.43 -8.45 -2.58
C PHE A 31 -11.80 -7.21 -3.39
N THR A 32 -11.76 -7.28 -4.73
CA THR A 32 -12.13 -6.14 -5.59
C THR A 32 -13.62 -5.83 -5.57
N GLU A 33 -14.47 -6.83 -5.31
CA GLU A 33 -15.93 -6.66 -5.25
C GLU A 33 -16.45 -6.13 -3.91
N ILE A 34 -15.68 -6.23 -2.80
CA ILE A 34 -16.13 -5.79 -1.47
C ILE A 34 -16.54 -4.31 -1.49
N GLY A 35 -15.70 -3.43 -2.03
CA GLY A 35 -15.96 -1.98 -2.07
C GLY A 35 -17.25 -1.62 -2.82
N PRO A 36 -17.40 -2.01 -4.09
CA PRO A 36 -18.63 -1.76 -4.86
C PRO A 36 -19.90 -2.35 -4.22
N LYS A 37 -19.83 -3.57 -3.66
CA LYS A 37 -20.98 -4.20 -2.99
C LYS A 37 -21.41 -3.42 -1.75
N LEU A 38 -20.47 -2.95 -0.94
CA LEU A 38 -20.76 -2.13 0.23
C LEU A 38 -21.30 -0.76 -0.19
N ALA A 39 -20.69 -0.12 -1.19
CA ALA A 39 -21.14 1.18 -1.71
C ALA A 39 -22.58 1.14 -2.22
N ALA A 40 -22.98 0.06 -2.91
CA ALA A 40 -24.34 -0.14 -3.40
C ALA A 40 -25.39 -0.29 -2.28
N GLN A 41 -24.98 -0.63 -1.05
CA GLN A 41 -25.87 -0.73 0.11
C GLN A 41 -26.00 0.59 0.86
N ILE A 42 -25.18 1.60 0.56
CA ILE A 42 -25.27 2.91 1.21
C ILE A 42 -26.52 3.62 0.68
N PRO A 43 -27.48 3.99 1.55
CA PRO A 43 -28.65 4.74 1.13
C PRO A 43 -28.24 6.03 0.43
N THR A 44 -28.83 6.30 -0.73
CA THR A 44 -28.68 7.58 -1.42
C THR A 44 -29.52 8.65 -0.72
N THR A 45 -29.29 8.88 0.57
CA THR A 45 -29.97 9.97 1.28
C THR A 45 -29.30 11.29 0.94
N CYS A 46 -30.15 12.23 0.55
CA CYS A 46 -29.87 13.55 0.02
C CYS A 46 -28.94 14.35 0.95
N ALA A 47 -28.06 15.14 0.33
CA ALA A 47 -27.05 15.98 0.96
C ALA A 47 -27.52 16.61 2.28
N ALA A 48 -26.97 16.12 3.40
CA ALA A 48 -26.95 16.92 4.61
C ALA A 48 -26.10 18.16 4.31
N SER A 49 -26.67 19.35 4.51
CA SER A 49 -25.92 20.61 4.42
C SER A 49 -24.97 20.69 5.61
N TYR A 50 -23.76 20.19 5.44
CA TYR A 50 -22.70 20.37 6.42
C TYR A 50 -22.23 21.82 6.35
N ASN A 51 -22.31 22.54 7.47
CA ASN A 51 -21.61 23.81 7.63
C ASN A 51 -20.11 23.50 7.76
N ILE A 52 -19.43 23.34 6.63
CA ILE A 52 -17.97 23.15 6.58
C ILE A 52 -17.32 24.50 6.90
N PRO A 53 -16.56 24.63 8.00
CA PRO A 53 -15.84 25.86 8.29
C PRO A 53 -14.89 26.19 7.14
N GLN A 54 -14.83 27.47 6.76
CA GLN A 54 -13.89 27.91 5.74
C GLN A 54 -12.46 27.81 6.29
N CYS A 55 -11.64 26.96 5.67
CA CYS A 55 -10.21 26.86 5.94
C CYS A 55 -9.45 27.73 4.94
N ASN A 56 -8.65 28.67 5.44
CA ASN A 56 -7.80 29.52 4.60
C ASN A 56 -6.39 28.93 4.38
N GLU A 57 -6.06 27.85 5.10
CA GLU A 57 -4.78 27.16 4.99
C GLU A 57 -4.83 26.14 3.84
N VAL A 58 -3.80 26.16 3.00
CA VAL A 58 -3.64 25.24 1.87
C VAL A 58 -2.46 24.33 2.16
N PHE A 59 -2.70 23.02 2.12
CA PHE A 59 -1.62 22.04 2.23
C PHE A 59 -0.91 21.88 0.88
N GLU A 60 0.40 22.02 0.88
CA GLU A 60 1.26 21.75 -0.26
C GLU A 60 2.42 20.83 0.14
N LEU A 61 2.78 19.91 -0.76
CA LEU A 61 3.95 19.06 -0.57
C LEU A 61 5.22 19.85 -0.90
N HIS A 62 6.19 19.77 0.00
CA HIS A 62 7.49 20.42 -0.13
C HIS A 62 8.57 19.40 -0.47
N GLU A 63 9.55 19.83 -1.26
CA GLU A 63 10.73 19.03 -1.57
C GLU A 63 11.46 18.58 -0.31
N VAL A 64 12.05 17.39 -0.37
CA VAL A 64 12.81 16.79 0.73
C VAL A 64 14.31 16.85 0.48
N THR A 65 15.05 16.78 1.58
CA THR A 65 16.51 16.76 1.60
C THR A 65 17.07 15.33 1.62
N PRO A 66 18.34 15.14 1.24
CA PRO A 66 19.04 13.87 1.42
C PRO A 66 19.02 13.36 2.87
N SER A 67 19.18 14.25 3.86
CA SER A 67 19.16 13.88 5.27
C SER A 67 17.80 13.33 5.73
N GLN A 68 16.70 13.92 5.24
CA GLN A 68 15.36 13.39 5.52
C GLN A 68 15.19 11.99 4.93
N ILE A 69 15.60 11.77 3.67
CA ILE A 69 15.51 10.45 3.02
C ILE A 69 16.39 9.42 3.73
N ASP A 70 17.62 9.78 4.10
CA ASP A 70 18.52 8.91 4.87
C ASP A 70 17.89 8.48 6.19
N GLY A 71 17.33 9.43 6.94
CA GLY A 71 16.60 9.15 8.18
C GLY A 71 15.41 8.21 7.99
N LEU A 72 14.69 8.32 6.87
CA LEU A 72 13.60 7.40 6.53
C LEU A 72 14.13 5.99 6.22
N ILE A 73 15.16 5.87 5.39
CA ILE A 73 15.78 4.58 5.04
C ILE A 73 16.30 3.89 6.29
N TYR A 74 16.95 4.63 7.20
CA TYR A 74 17.47 4.11 8.46
C TYR A 74 16.36 3.47 9.31
N LYS A 75 15.20 4.13 9.42
CA LYS A 75 14.03 3.66 10.20
C LYS A 75 13.34 2.44 9.59
N LEU A 76 13.58 2.12 8.31
CA LEU A 76 12.97 0.93 7.68
C LEU A 76 13.55 -0.36 8.27
N SER A 77 12.67 -1.30 8.63
CA SER A 77 13.09 -2.64 9.05
C SER A 77 13.57 -3.47 7.87
N THR A 78 14.72 -4.14 8.04
CA THR A 78 15.32 -5.03 7.04
C THR A 78 14.61 -6.38 6.91
N SER A 79 13.72 -6.73 7.85
CA SER A 79 12.93 -7.97 7.80
C SER A 79 11.68 -7.86 6.93
N LYS A 80 11.39 -6.66 6.39
CA LYS A 80 10.22 -6.44 5.54
C LYS A 80 10.38 -7.11 4.17
N ALA A 81 9.28 -7.63 3.65
CA ALA A 81 9.21 -8.17 2.30
C ALA A 81 9.46 -7.07 1.25
N SER A 82 10.16 -7.45 0.18
CA SER A 82 10.31 -6.63 -1.03
C SER A 82 8.98 -6.60 -1.79
N GLY A 83 8.73 -5.50 -2.52
CA GLY A 83 7.60 -5.42 -3.45
C GLY A 83 7.87 -6.22 -4.73
N LEU A 84 7.04 -5.98 -5.75
CA LEU A 84 7.18 -6.60 -7.08
C LEU A 84 8.50 -6.24 -7.77
N ASP A 85 9.10 -5.11 -7.39
CA ASP A 85 10.43 -4.66 -7.85
C ASP A 85 11.58 -5.51 -7.33
N ASN A 86 11.33 -6.40 -6.36
CA ASN A 86 12.33 -7.22 -5.68
C ASN A 86 13.48 -6.41 -5.05
N ILE A 87 13.28 -5.13 -4.72
CA ILE A 87 14.28 -4.28 -4.07
C ILE A 87 14.11 -4.39 -2.55
N PRO A 88 15.00 -5.08 -1.81
CA PRO A 88 14.89 -5.17 -0.36
C PRO A 88 15.43 -3.91 0.31
N VAL A 89 14.92 -3.59 1.51
CA VAL A 89 15.45 -2.52 2.37
C VAL A 89 16.95 -2.70 2.64
N ARG A 90 17.40 -3.95 2.79
CA ARG A 90 18.82 -4.27 3.01
C ARG A 90 19.72 -3.77 1.88
N LEU A 91 19.24 -3.80 0.63
CA LEU A 91 19.99 -3.27 -0.51
C LEU A 91 20.13 -1.76 -0.38
N LEU A 92 19.03 -1.04 -0.11
CA LEU A 92 19.08 0.42 0.07
C LEU A 92 20.06 0.83 1.17
N LYS A 93 20.07 0.11 2.31
CA LYS A 93 21.03 0.36 3.39
C LYS A 93 22.47 0.03 3.02
N LEU A 94 22.71 -0.93 2.12
CA LEU A 94 24.06 -1.29 1.66
C LEU A 94 24.63 -0.23 0.70
N ILE A 95 23.80 0.29 -0.21
CA ILE A 95 24.16 1.33 -1.19
C ILE A 95 23.70 2.72 -0.73
N ASN A 96 23.71 2.98 0.57
CA ASN A 96 22.98 4.09 1.19
C ASN A 96 23.26 5.45 0.54
N PHE A 97 24.53 5.81 0.35
CA PHE A 97 24.89 7.10 -0.25
C PHE A 97 24.25 7.30 -1.63
N THR A 98 24.42 6.33 -2.53
CA THR A 98 23.86 6.37 -3.89
C THR A 98 22.33 6.31 -3.87
N ALA A 99 21.76 5.46 -3.01
CA ALA A 99 20.32 5.32 -2.86
C ALA A 99 19.69 6.63 -2.38
N VAL A 100 20.23 7.26 -1.34
CA VAL A 100 19.72 8.52 -0.78
C VAL A 100 19.68 9.61 -1.86
N VAL A 101 20.79 9.85 -2.56
CA VAL A 101 20.86 10.90 -3.59
C VAL A 101 19.85 10.65 -4.71
N SER A 102 19.77 9.41 -5.21
CA SER A 102 18.86 9.04 -6.30
C SER A 102 17.40 9.14 -5.87
N LEU A 103 17.07 8.66 -4.67
CA LEU A 103 15.71 8.65 -4.14
C LEU A 103 15.23 10.06 -3.82
N THR A 104 16.07 10.92 -3.25
CA THR A 104 15.74 12.35 -3.04
C THR A 104 15.39 13.00 -4.38
N HIS A 105 16.22 12.79 -5.41
CA HIS A 105 15.95 13.37 -6.72
C HIS A 105 14.61 12.90 -7.31
N ILE A 106 14.36 11.59 -7.29
CA ILE A 106 13.13 11.02 -7.84
C ILE A 106 11.91 11.51 -7.04
N ILE A 107 11.97 11.51 -5.71
CA ILE A 107 10.86 11.97 -4.86
C ILE A 107 10.56 13.45 -5.11
N ASN A 108 11.58 14.32 -5.18
CA ASN A 108 11.36 15.73 -5.50
C ASN A 108 10.81 15.93 -6.91
N LEU A 109 11.18 15.07 -7.86
CA LEU A 109 10.57 15.07 -9.19
C LEU A 109 9.08 14.71 -9.14
N VAL A 110 8.70 13.69 -8.35
CA VAL A 110 7.29 13.33 -8.12
C VAL A 110 6.52 14.49 -7.49
N ILE A 111 7.09 15.13 -6.47
CA ILE A 111 6.47 16.29 -5.80
C ILE A 111 6.26 17.44 -6.78
N ARG A 112 7.30 17.83 -7.53
CA ARG A 112 7.21 18.92 -8.51
C ARG A 112 6.25 18.65 -9.67
N LYS A 113 6.18 17.41 -10.13
CA LYS A 113 5.39 17.04 -11.32
C LYS A 113 3.99 16.57 -10.98
N GLY A 114 3.73 16.15 -9.74
CA GLY A 114 2.50 15.49 -9.33
C GLY A 114 2.29 14.11 -9.99
N ILE A 115 3.34 13.50 -10.54
CA ILE A 115 3.25 12.23 -11.28
C ILE A 115 3.96 11.13 -10.49
N ILE A 116 3.18 10.20 -9.93
CA ILE A 116 3.69 9.00 -9.27
C ILE A 116 3.97 7.92 -10.34
N PRO A 117 5.16 7.27 -10.34
CA PRO A 117 5.49 6.18 -11.26
C PRO A 117 4.48 5.04 -11.21
N ALA A 118 4.19 4.42 -12.36
CA ALA A 118 3.26 3.29 -12.44
C ALA A 118 3.69 2.11 -11.58
N ASP A 119 4.99 1.81 -11.56
CA ASP A 119 5.57 0.72 -10.76
C ASP A 119 5.34 0.91 -9.26
N TRP A 120 5.26 2.15 -8.77
CA TRP A 120 4.99 2.43 -7.35
C TRP A 120 3.52 2.21 -7.00
N LYS A 121 2.63 2.31 -7.99
CA LYS A 121 1.18 2.05 -7.83
C LYS A 121 0.86 0.56 -7.92
N CYS A 122 1.80 -0.27 -8.39
CA CYS A 122 1.62 -1.71 -8.51
C CYS A 122 2.11 -2.42 -7.24
N VAL A 123 1.26 -3.27 -6.67
CA VAL A 123 1.52 -3.93 -5.39
C VAL A 123 1.15 -5.39 -5.46
N MET A 124 1.88 -6.22 -4.71
CA MET A 124 1.48 -7.61 -4.51
C MET A 124 0.47 -7.68 -3.36
N VAL A 125 -0.70 -8.26 -3.62
CA VAL A 125 -1.72 -8.49 -2.58
C VAL A 125 -1.61 -9.92 -2.08
N SER A 126 -1.44 -10.07 -0.77
CA SER A 126 -1.42 -11.37 -0.09
C SER A 126 -2.66 -11.55 0.77
N ALA A 127 -3.38 -12.65 0.57
CA ALA A 127 -4.51 -13.02 1.42
C ALA A 127 -4.00 -13.59 2.75
N ILE A 128 -4.26 -12.88 3.85
CA ILE A 128 -3.86 -13.30 5.20
C ILE A 128 -5.08 -13.75 5.98
N TYR A 129 -5.03 -14.99 6.46
CA TYR A 129 -6.09 -15.56 7.29
C TYR A 129 -6.26 -14.78 8.60
N LYS A 130 -7.51 -14.52 8.98
CA LYS A 130 -7.92 -13.84 10.21
C LYS A 130 -8.33 -14.83 11.29
N HIS A 131 -9.44 -15.55 11.12
CA HIS A 131 -10.08 -16.46 12.09
C HIS A 131 -11.14 -17.35 11.41
N ASP A 132 -11.73 -18.31 12.13
CA ASP A 132 -12.80 -19.22 11.68
C ASP A 132 -12.43 -20.24 10.56
N SER A 133 -13.29 -20.43 9.57
CA SER A 133 -13.05 -21.42 8.53
C SER A 133 -12.06 -20.89 7.48
N LYS A 134 -10.95 -21.59 7.27
CA LYS A 134 -9.99 -21.32 6.17
C LYS A 134 -10.58 -21.57 4.77
N LEU A 135 -11.76 -22.18 4.69
CA LEU A 135 -12.44 -22.42 3.43
C LEU A 135 -13.26 -21.21 2.96
N ASP A 136 -13.59 -20.30 3.88
CA ASP A 136 -14.41 -19.13 3.61
C ASP A 136 -13.52 -17.91 3.31
N LEU A 137 -13.78 -17.25 2.19
CA LEU A 137 -13.05 -16.07 1.72
C LEU A 137 -13.17 -14.87 2.65
N ASN A 138 -14.31 -14.73 3.35
CA ASN A 138 -14.55 -13.62 4.28
C ASN A 138 -13.61 -13.64 5.50
N ASN A 139 -12.98 -14.79 5.75
CA ASN A 139 -12.04 -15.01 6.84
C ASN A 139 -10.60 -14.64 6.49
N TYR A 140 -10.39 -13.96 5.36
CA TYR A 140 -9.10 -13.47 4.91
C TYR A 140 -9.14 -11.95 4.73
N ARG A 141 -8.00 -11.31 4.99
CA ARG A 141 -7.78 -9.89 4.71
C ARG A 141 -6.73 -9.72 3.61
N PRO A 142 -6.93 -8.78 2.66
CA PRO A 142 -5.89 -8.42 1.72
C PRO A 142 -4.81 -7.59 2.43
N ILE A 143 -3.55 -7.99 2.28
CA ILE A 143 -2.39 -7.20 2.72
C ILE A 143 -1.55 -6.83 1.49
N SER A 144 -1.38 -5.53 1.27
CA SER A 144 -0.57 -4.99 0.18
C SER A 144 0.91 -4.95 0.56
N VAL A 145 1.76 -5.58 -0.24
CA VAL A 145 3.22 -5.52 -0.14
C VAL A 145 3.73 -4.53 -1.17
N LEU A 146 3.96 -3.30 -0.71
CA LEU A 146 4.39 -2.19 -1.56
C LEU A 146 5.90 -2.21 -1.86
N PRO A 147 6.32 -1.71 -3.03
CA PRO A 147 7.71 -1.33 -3.31
C PRO A 147 8.29 -0.49 -2.18
N VAL A 148 9.56 -0.70 -1.83
CA VAL A 148 10.21 0.03 -0.73
C VAL A 148 10.23 1.52 -1.01
N ILE A 149 10.41 1.90 -2.27
CA ILE A 149 10.46 3.29 -2.69
C ILE A 149 9.09 3.98 -2.53
N SER A 150 7.99 3.32 -2.89
CA SER A 150 6.63 3.83 -2.65
C SER A 150 6.40 4.11 -1.17
N LYS A 151 6.83 3.18 -0.28
CA LYS A 151 6.70 3.37 1.17
C LYS A 151 7.47 4.58 1.69
N ILE A 152 8.66 4.85 1.14
CA ILE A 152 9.44 6.05 1.51
C ILE A 152 8.67 7.30 1.10
N PHE A 153 8.13 7.35 -0.12
CA PHE A 153 7.34 8.47 -0.59
C PHE A 153 6.06 8.68 0.21
N GLU A 154 5.30 7.62 0.49
CA GLU A 154 4.11 7.68 1.35
C GLU A 154 4.44 8.20 2.74
N LYS A 155 5.61 7.84 3.28
CA LYS A 155 6.06 8.36 4.58
C LYS A 155 6.41 9.85 4.51
N VAL A 156 7.00 10.33 3.42
CA VAL A 156 7.20 11.78 3.18
C VAL A 156 5.86 12.52 3.18
N VAL A 157 4.87 12.00 2.44
CA VAL A 157 3.53 12.59 2.37
C VAL A 157 2.87 12.59 3.76
N PHE A 158 2.94 11.46 4.48
CA PHE A 158 2.42 11.36 5.83
C PHE A 158 3.07 12.36 6.78
N ASP A 159 4.40 12.46 6.80
CA ASP A 159 5.10 13.33 7.75
C ASP A 159 4.73 14.81 7.54
N GLN A 160 4.57 15.24 6.29
CA GLN A 160 4.17 16.61 5.97
C GLN A 160 2.68 16.87 6.22
N ALA A 161 1.80 15.96 5.77
CA ALA A 161 0.36 16.10 5.96
C ALA A 161 -0.01 16.04 7.45
N TYR A 162 0.64 15.16 8.21
CA TYR A 162 0.43 15.06 9.65
C TYR A 162 0.87 16.34 10.35
N ALA A 163 2.07 16.85 10.04
CA ALA A 163 2.55 18.11 10.61
C ALA A 163 1.69 19.34 10.24
N PHE A 164 0.98 19.31 9.11
CA PHE A 164 0.03 20.36 8.76
C PHE A 164 -1.28 20.26 9.56
N LEU A 165 -1.69 19.05 9.93
CA LEU A 165 -2.94 18.79 10.65
C LEU A 165 -2.82 18.81 12.17
N THR A 166 -1.59 18.84 12.72
CA THR A 166 -1.30 18.82 14.18
C THR A 166 -0.41 19.97 14.60
#